data_AF-A0A523THB8-F1
#
_entry.id   AF-A0A523THB8-F1
#
_cell.length_a   1.000
_cell.length_b   1.000
_cell.length_c   1.000
_cell.angle_alpha   90.00
_cell.angle_beta   90.00
_cell.angle_gamma   90.00
#
_symmetry.space_group_name_H-M   'P 1'
#
loop_
_entity.id
_entity.type
_entity.pdbx_description
1 polymer ?
#
loop_
_entity_poly.entity_id
_entity_poly.type
_entity_poly.pdbx_seq_one_letter_code
_entity_poly.pdbx_strand_id
1 'polypeptide(L)'
;MAPEKESSFNVVERLDGNSTTDFGAPDVPLARDKEPIDSDELERFKTLLISCWVAFDKVVKMTDGVQLRMGPRGGGRDLKGIIDHVLVADASYLKRIGWKTQNIEEDRVENRLDRIRSEILDAFVSAAHNELPVIGPRGGKRWAPRFFVRRVAWHVIDHAWEIEDRSP
;
A
#
# COMPACT_ATOMS: atom_id res chain seq x y z
N MET A 1 -7.37 -19.78 -10.00
CA MET A 1 -7.99 -20.39 -8.81
C MET A 1 -7.13 -20.01 -7.61
N ALA A 2 -7.72 -19.59 -6.49
CA ALA A 2 -6.94 -19.40 -5.27
C ALA A 2 -6.45 -20.77 -4.76
N PRO A 3 -5.22 -20.87 -4.23
CA PRO A 3 -4.71 -22.12 -3.68
C PRO A 3 -5.57 -22.62 -2.51
N GLU A 4 -5.91 -23.92 -2.51
CA GLU A 4 -6.79 -24.51 -1.48
C GLU A 4 -6.08 -24.81 -0.15
N LYS A 5 -4.75 -24.88 -0.15
CA LYS A 5 -3.93 -25.22 1.03
C LYS A 5 -2.64 -24.42 1.05
N GLU A 6 -2.16 -24.04 2.22
CA GLU A 6 -0.89 -23.30 2.38
C GLU A 6 0.30 -24.06 1.79
N SER A 7 0.31 -25.39 1.90
CA SER A 7 1.36 -26.24 1.33
C SER A 7 1.42 -26.23 -0.20
N SER A 8 0.44 -25.64 -0.87
CA SER A 8 0.46 -25.48 -2.34
C SER A 8 1.25 -24.24 -2.79
N PHE A 9 1.64 -23.36 -1.87
CA PHE A 9 2.55 -22.27 -2.18
C PHE A 9 3.98 -22.79 -2.32
N ASN A 10 4.62 -22.46 -3.43
CA ASN A 10 6.05 -22.66 -3.60
C ASN A 10 6.82 -21.44 -3.09
N VAL A 11 7.74 -21.65 -2.15
CA VAL A 11 8.60 -20.57 -1.63
C VAL A 11 9.69 -20.29 -2.66
N VAL A 12 9.60 -19.13 -3.31
CA VAL A 12 10.54 -18.74 -4.38
C VAL A 12 11.77 -17.98 -3.88
N GLU A 13 11.71 -17.39 -2.69
CA GLU A 13 12.79 -16.60 -2.09
C GLU A 13 12.62 -16.55 -0.56
N ARG A 14 13.73 -16.46 0.18
CA ARG A 14 13.78 -16.23 1.63
C ARG A 14 14.79 -15.14 1.91
N LEU A 15 14.45 -14.21 2.79
CA LEU A 15 15.29 -13.08 3.19
C LEU A 15 15.29 -12.95 4.72
N ASP A 16 16.36 -12.40 5.26
CA ASP A 16 16.36 -11.94 6.64
C ASP A 16 15.45 -10.73 6.78
N GLY A 17 14.60 -10.77 7.82
CA GLY A 17 13.72 -9.68 8.19
C GLY A 17 14.42 -8.56 8.94
N ASN A 18 13.63 -7.60 9.40
CA ASN A 18 14.01 -6.56 10.34
C ASN A 18 12.89 -6.33 11.37
N SER A 19 13.06 -5.37 12.28
CA SER A 19 12.04 -5.05 13.29
C SER A 19 10.66 -4.69 12.68
N THR A 20 10.63 -4.17 11.46
CA THR A 20 9.37 -3.87 10.75
C THR A 20 8.69 -5.16 10.27
N THR A 21 9.45 -6.15 9.80
CA THR A 21 8.89 -7.46 9.43
C THR A 21 8.46 -8.26 10.67
N ASP A 22 9.12 -8.09 11.82
CA ASP A 22 8.68 -8.69 13.09
C ASP A 22 7.30 -8.17 13.51
N PHE A 23 6.95 -6.96 13.08
CA PHE A 23 5.62 -6.36 13.25
C PHE A 23 4.62 -6.80 12.15
N GLY A 24 5.01 -7.68 11.22
CA GLY A 24 4.15 -8.19 10.15
C GLY A 24 4.14 -7.37 8.86
N ALA A 25 4.94 -6.30 8.77
CA ALA A 25 4.96 -5.42 7.60
C ALA A 25 6.14 -5.73 6.64
N PRO A 26 5.90 -5.91 5.32
CA PRO A 26 6.93 -6.27 4.36
C PRO A 26 7.88 -5.10 4.08
N ASP A 27 9.07 -5.11 4.68
CA ASP A 27 9.99 -3.95 4.68
C ASP A 27 11.31 -4.17 3.94
N VAL A 28 11.58 -5.41 3.52
CA VAL A 28 12.79 -5.78 2.80
C VAL A 28 12.45 -6.06 1.33
N PRO A 29 13.02 -5.32 0.37
CA PRO A 29 12.87 -5.61 -1.05
C PRO A 29 13.51 -6.96 -1.41
N LEU A 30 12.82 -7.70 -2.28
CA LEU A 30 13.30 -8.96 -2.88
C LEU A 30 14.33 -8.68 -3.98
N ALA A 31 15.19 -9.65 -4.27
CA ALA A 31 16.11 -9.53 -5.40
C ALA A 31 15.36 -9.31 -6.72
N ARG A 32 14.24 -10.04 -6.90
CA ARG A 32 13.34 -9.94 -8.04
C ARG A 32 12.66 -8.58 -8.19
N ASP A 33 12.59 -7.75 -7.15
CA ASP A 33 11.91 -6.46 -7.26
C ASP A 33 12.56 -5.51 -8.28
N LYS A 34 13.82 -5.78 -8.65
CA LYS A 34 14.58 -5.01 -9.64
C LYS A 34 14.35 -5.49 -11.08
N GLU A 35 13.68 -6.61 -11.28
CA GLU A 35 13.38 -7.12 -12.62
C GLU A 35 12.39 -6.19 -13.33
N PRO A 36 12.56 -5.95 -14.65
CA PRO A 36 11.60 -5.18 -15.44
C PRO A 36 10.17 -5.71 -15.29
N ILE A 37 9.19 -4.83 -15.45
CA ILE A 37 7.77 -5.17 -15.45
C ILE A 37 7.29 -5.12 -16.90
N ASP A 38 6.73 -6.21 -17.42
CA ASP A 38 6.11 -6.22 -18.74
C ASP A 38 4.68 -5.65 -18.72
N SER A 39 4.04 -5.52 -19.89
CA SER A 39 2.70 -4.94 -20.00
C SER A 39 1.63 -5.74 -19.26
N ASP A 40 1.73 -7.07 -19.25
CA ASP A 40 0.73 -7.94 -18.64
C ASP A 40 0.85 -7.89 -17.10
N GLU A 41 2.09 -7.88 -16.60
CA GLU A 41 2.37 -7.66 -15.19
C GLU A 41 1.97 -6.25 -14.74
N LEU A 42 2.21 -5.23 -15.55
CA LEU A 42 1.82 -3.85 -15.25
C LEU A 42 0.31 -3.74 -15.03
N GLU A 43 -0.49 -4.27 -15.96
CA GLU A 43 -1.95 -4.26 -15.85
C GLU A 43 -2.45 -5.13 -14.68
N ARG A 44 -1.80 -6.27 -14.44
CA ARG A 44 -2.10 -7.10 -13.27
C ARG A 44 -1.85 -6.33 -11.96
N PHE A 45 -0.73 -5.65 -11.82
CA PHE A 45 -0.40 -4.88 -10.62
C PHE A 45 -1.35 -3.71 -10.40
N LYS A 46 -1.71 -2.98 -11.46
CA LYS A 46 -2.73 -1.92 -11.39
C LYS A 46 -4.08 -2.48 -10.93
N THR A 47 -4.50 -3.61 -11.49
CA THR A 47 -5.76 -4.27 -11.14
C THR A 47 -5.78 -4.70 -9.68
N LEU A 48 -4.65 -5.20 -9.17
CA LEU A 48 -4.50 -5.56 -7.75
C LEU A 48 -4.65 -4.34 -6.83
N LEU A 49 -3.96 -3.23 -7.13
CA LEU A 49 -4.08 -2.00 -6.33
C LEU A 49 -5.51 -1.49 -6.30
N ILE A 50 -6.17 -1.41 -7.46
CA ILE A 50 -7.56 -1.00 -7.59
C ILE A 50 -8.47 -1.91 -6.75
N SER A 51 -8.26 -3.22 -6.80
CA SER A 51 -9.03 -4.19 -6.02
C SER A 51 -8.83 -4.00 -4.51
N CYS A 52 -7.62 -3.66 -4.07
CA CYS A 52 -7.34 -3.37 -2.66
C CYS A 52 -8.07 -2.12 -2.20
N TRP A 53 -8.07 -1.04 -3.00
CA TRP A 53 -8.82 0.18 -2.69
C TRP A 53 -10.33 -0.04 -2.66
N VAL A 54 -10.88 -0.83 -3.60
CA VAL A 54 -12.31 -1.20 -3.58
C VAL A 54 -12.67 -1.96 -2.31
N ALA A 55 -11.81 -2.89 -1.85
CA ALA A 55 -12.03 -3.61 -0.60
C ALA A 55 -12.01 -2.65 0.61
N PHE A 56 -11.03 -1.77 0.68
CA PHE A 56 -10.92 -0.75 1.72
C PHE A 56 -12.14 0.17 1.75
N ASP A 57 -12.55 0.72 0.60
CA ASP A 57 -13.71 1.63 0.51
C ASP A 57 -15.02 0.96 0.93
N LYS A 58 -15.19 -0.31 0.55
CA LYS A 58 -16.36 -1.10 0.96
C LYS A 58 -16.44 -1.20 2.49
N VAL A 59 -15.33 -1.53 3.13
CA VAL A 59 -15.25 -1.69 4.59
C VAL A 59 -15.43 -0.35 5.31
N VAL A 60 -14.80 0.72 4.81
CA VAL A 60 -14.99 2.08 5.33
C VAL A 60 -16.47 2.46 5.28
N LYS A 61 -17.13 2.25 4.13
CA LYS A 61 -18.55 2.56 3.96
C LYS A 61 -19.45 1.74 4.88
N MET A 62 -19.14 0.45 5.07
CA MET A 62 -19.90 -0.43 5.98
C MET A 62 -19.76 -0.03 7.46
N THR A 63 -18.68 0.68 7.79
CA THR A 63 -18.34 1.07 9.16
C THR A 63 -18.63 2.55 9.43
N ASP A 64 -19.22 3.28 8.48
CA ASP A 64 -19.56 4.69 8.66
C ASP A 64 -20.55 4.88 9.81
N GLY A 65 -20.25 5.81 10.71
CA GLY A 65 -21.00 6.04 11.96
C GLY A 65 -20.86 4.94 13.02
N VAL A 66 -20.05 3.90 12.79
CA VAL A 66 -19.84 2.80 13.74
C VAL A 66 -18.58 3.04 14.57
N GLN A 67 -18.69 2.92 15.89
CA GLN A 67 -17.53 3.01 16.78
C GLN A 67 -16.74 1.70 16.77
N LEU A 68 -15.49 1.78 16.30
CA LEU A 68 -14.57 0.64 16.31
C LEU A 68 -14.22 0.20 17.74
N ARG A 69 -14.16 -1.12 17.96
CA ARG A 69 -13.62 -1.69 19.20
C ARG A 69 -12.20 -1.20 19.43
N MET A 70 -11.88 -0.90 20.69
CA MET A 70 -10.51 -0.55 21.10
C MET A 70 -9.70 -1.82 21.34
N GLY A 71 -8.38 -1.74 21.16
CA GLY A 71 -7.47 -2.84 21.47
C GLY A 71 -7.36 -3.12 22.98
N PRO A 72 -6.68 -4.21 23.38
CA PRO A 72 -6.64 -4.69 24.78
C PRO A 72 -6.15 -3.68 25.83
N ARG A 73 -5.42 -2.64 25.41
CA ARG A 73 -4.90 -1.55 26.26
C ARG A 73 -5.58 -0.20 26.00
N GLY A 74 -6.78 -0.21 25.39
CA GLY A 74 -7.51 1.01 25.06
C GLY A 74 -6.91 1.83 23.90
N GLY A 75 -6.01 1.25 23.11
CA GLY A 75 -5.40 1.88 21.94
C GLY A 75 -6.12 1.54 20.63
N GLY A 76 -5.77 2.24 19.56
CA GLY A 76 -6.33 2.05 18.21
C GLY A 76 -6.86 3.36 17.65
N ARG A 77 -6.72 3.57 16.34
CA ARG A 77 -7.31 4.72 15.65
C ARG A 77 -8.80 4.50 15.47
N ASP A 78 -9.59 5.56 15.48
CA ASP A 78 -10.96 5.52 14.98
C ASP A 78 -10.96 5.41 13.45
N LEU A 79 -12.13 5.22 12.83
CA LEU A 79 -12.24 5.05 11.38
C LEU A 79 -11.60 6.22 10.62
N LYS A 80 -11.88 7.46 11.05
CA LYS A 80 -11.27 8.66 10.45
C LYS A 80 -9.74 8.64 10.58
N GLY A 81 -9.22 8.31 11.75
CA GLY A 81 -7.78 8.21 11.99
C GLY A 81 -7.11 7.12 11.15
N ILE A 82 -7.79 6.01 10.85
CA ILE A 82 -7.29 4.99 9.92
C ILE A 82 -7.23 5.56 8.49
N ILE A 83 -8.28 6.23 8.02
CA ILE A 83 -8.30 6.84 6.68
C ILE A 83 -7.20 7.90 6.55
N ASP A 84 -7.06 8.79 7.53
CA ASP A 84 -6.00 9.80 7.56
C ASP A 84 -4.61 9.15 7.56
N HIS A 85 -4.44 8.05 8.29
CA HIS A 85 -3.18 7.30 8.32
C HIS A 85 -2.85 6.69 6.95
N VAL A 86 -3.83 6.09 6.27
CA VAL A 86 -3.66 5.56 4.90
C VAL A 86 -3.21 6.67 3.95
N LEU A 87 -3.90 7.82 3.94
CA LEU A 87 -3.53 8.98 3.12
C LEU A 87 -2.10 9.45 3.38
N VAL A 88 -1.70 9.60 4.64
CA VAL A 88 -0.36 10.08 5.00
C VAL A 88 0.72 9.06 4.62
N ALA A 89 0.46 7.77 4.80
CA ALA A 89 1.37 6.70 4.43
C ALA A 89 1.57 6.62 2.91
N ASP A 90 0.49 6.63 2.13
CA ASP A 90 0.53 6.63 0.68
C ASP A 90 1.31 7.81 0.11
N ALA A 91 1.12 9.01 0.67
CA ALA A 91 1.90 10.20 0.31
C ALA A 91 3.40 10.01 0.60
N SER A 92 3.72 9.32 1.70
CA SER A 92 5.10 8.98 2.04
C SER A 92 5.70 7.97 1.05
N TYR A 93 4.91 7.00 0.59
CA TYR A 93 5.36 5.98 -0.36
C TYR A 93 5.62 6.56 -1.74
N LEU A 94 4.77 7.50 -2.20
CA LEU A 94 5.02 8.28 -3.42
C LEU A 94 6.40 8.97 -3.38
N LYS A 95 6.75 9.57 -2.25
CA LYS A 95 8.10 10.15 -2.06
C LYS A 95 9.21 9.09 -2.08
N ARG A 96 8.95 7.85 -1.64
CA ARG A 96 9.93 6.75 -1.61
C ARG A 96 10.22 6.16 -3.00
N ILE A 97 9.22 6.11 -3.88
CA ILE A 97 9.43 5.73 -5.30
C ILE A 97 9.99 6.89 -6.15
N GLY A 98 10.01 8.12 -5.60
CA GLY A 98 10.59 9.28 -6.27
C GLY A 98 9.57 10.17 -6.97
N TRP A 99 8.28 9.92 -6.76
CA TRP A 99 7.19 10.77 -7.23
C TRP A 99 7.11 12.08 -6.42
N LYS A 100 6.64 13.14 -7.09
CA LYS A 100 6.37 14.44 -6.47
C LYS A 100 4.86 14.60 -6.34
N THR A 101 4.36 14.49 -5.11
CA THR A 101 2.93 14.58 -4.84
C THR A 101 2.41 16.01 -5.01
N GLN A 102 1.20 16.16 -5.53
CA GLN A 102 0.53 17.45 -5.49
C GLN A 102 0.08 17.74 -4.05
N ASN A 103 0.00 19.02 -3.65
CA ASN A 103 -0.50 19.37 -2.33
C ASN A 103 -2.01 19.10 -2.27
N ILE A 104 -2.48 18.50 -1.16
CA ILE A 104 -3.85 18.03 -0.97
C ILE A 104 -4.43 18.42 0.40
N GLU A 105 -3.82 19.38 1.12
CA GLU A 105 -4.16 19.67 2.52
C GLU A 105 -5.58 20.23 2.75
N GLU A 106 -6.18 20.90 1.75
CA GLU A 106 -7.44 21.64 1.93
C GLU A 106 -8.70 20.97 1.30
N ASP A 107 -8.57 19.77 0.75
CA ASP A 107 -9.67 19.10 0.03
C ASP A 107 -10.44 18.07 0.91
N ARG A 108 -11.63 17.68 0.47
CA ARG A 108 -12.43 16.61 1.09
C ARG A 108 -11.67 15.28 1.06
N VAL A 109 -11.89 14.44 2.07
CA VAL A 109 -11.17 13.16 2.23
C VAL A 109 -11.32 12.26 1.01
N GLU A 110 -12.52 12.21 0.41
CA GLU A 110 -12.81 11.41 -0.78
C GLU A 110 -11.97 11.88 -1.98
N ASN A 111 -11.92 13.19 -2.22
CA ASN A 111 -11.12 13.78 -3.28
C ASN A 111 -9.62 13.53 -3.06
N ARG A 112 -9.17 13.60 -1.81
CA ARG A 112 -7.77 13.31 -1.43
C ARG A 112 -7.42 11.84 -1.69
N LEU A 113 -8.32 10.91 -1.38
CA LEU A 113 -8.17 9.48 -1.67
C LEU A 113 -8.10 9.23 -3.19
N ASP A 114 -9.05 9.76 -3.96
CA ASP A 114 -9.07 9.56 -5.41
C ASP A 114 -7.80 10.10 -6.07
N ARG A 115 -7.37 11.31 -5.67
CA ARG A 115 -6.15 11.93 -6.20
C ARG A 115 -4.91 11.13 -5.83
N ILE A 116 -4.75 10.70 -4.58
CA ILE A 116 -3.54 9.97 -4.19
C ILE A 116 -3.45 8.60 -4.87
N ARG A 117 -4.60 7.94 -5.08
CA ARG A 117 -4.69 6.67 -5.81
C ARG A 117 -4.31 6.84 -7.28
N SER A 118 -4.78 7.93 -7.92
CA SER A 118 -4.35 8.29 -9.27
C SER A 118 -2.83 8.50 -9.32
N GLU A 119 -2.28 9.29 -8.38
CA GLU A 119 -0.84 9.52 -8.33
C GLU A 119 -0.03 8.24 -8.07
N ILE A 120 -0.57 7.29 -7.28
CA ILE A 120 0.07 5.98 -7.08
C ILE A 120 0.14 5.19 -8.38
N LEU A 121 -0.94 5.17 -9.17
CA LEU A 121 -0.95 4.50 -10.47
C LEU A 121 0.03 5.17 -11.44
N ASP A 122 0.01 6.51 -11.52
CA ASP A 122 0.90 7.26 -12.40
C ASP A 122 2.38 7.08 -12.02
N ALA A 123 2.68 7.13 -10.72
CA ALA A 123 4.02 6.90 -10.19
C ALA A 123 4.50 5.47 -10.47
N PHE A 124 3.60 4.48 -10.32
CA PHE A 124 3.92 3.10 -10.60
C PHE A 124 4.22 2.88 -12.08
N VAL A 125 3.38 3.39 -13.00
CA VAL A 125 3.60 3.31 -14.46
C VAL A 125 4.91 4.00 -14.85
N SER A 126 5.13 5.22 -14.37
CA SER A 126 6.36 5.97 -14.65
C SER A 126 7.61 5.23 -14.15
N ALA A 127 7.55 4.64 -12.96
CA ALA A 127 8.64 3.85 -12.41
C ALA A 127 8.90 2.55 -13.20
N ALA A 128 7.84 1.86 -13.63
CA ALA A 128 7.95 0.65 -14.45
C ALA A 128 8.62 0.93 -15.81
N HIS A 129 8.40 2.13 -16.38
CA HIS A 129 9.06 2.60 -17.59
C HIS A 129 10.42 3.25 -17.36
N ASN A 130 10.95 3.24 -16.13
CA ASN A 130 12.22 3.87 -15.74
C ASN A 130 12.26 5.41 -15.95
N GLU A 131 11.11 6.07 -15.86
CA GLU A 131 10.98 7.52 -16.02
C GLU A 131 11.19 8.30 -14.72
N LEU A 132 11.34 7.60 -13.59
CA LEU A 132 11.60 8.18 -12.28
C LEU A 132 13.07 8.04 -11.84
N PRO A 133 13.60 8.98 -11.05
CA PRO A 133 14.98 8.92 -10.58
C PRO A 133 15.17 7.73 -9.62
N VAL A 134 16.19 6.90 -9.87
CA VAL A 134 16.53 5.76 -9.01
C VAL A 134 17.27 6.15 -7.71
N ILE A 135 17.82 7.36 -7.65
CA ILE A 135 18.50 7.93 -6.49
C ILE A 135 17.86 9.28 -6.16
N GLY A 136 17.54 9.49 -4.88
CA GLY A 136 17.00 10.74 -4.37
C GLY A 136 18.04 11.85 -4.25
N PRO A 137 17.62 13.10 -4.06
CA PRO A 137 18.52 14.27 -4.01
C PRO A 137 19.54 14.23 -2.85
N ARG A 138 19.31 13.40 -1.84
CA ARG A 138 20.23 13.17 -0.70
C ARG A 138 20.98 11.84 -0.79
N GLY A 139 21.08 11.23 -1.98
CA GLY A 139 21.81 9.98 -2.20
C GLY A 139 21.09 8.69 -1.80
N GLY A 140 19.91 8.77 -1.18
CA GLY A 140 19.12 7.59 -0.81
C GLY A 140 18.50 6.90 -2.03
N LYS A 141 18.59 5.56 -2.08
CA LYS A 141 17.96 4.75 -3.15
C LYS A 141 16.44 4.88 -3.10
N ARG A 142 15.81 4.98 -4.27
CA ARG A 142 14.35 4.88 -4.40
C ARG A 142 13.89 3.44 -4.37
N TRP A 143 12.63 3.25 -4.03
CA TRP A 143 12.00 1.93 -4.10
C TRP A 143 11.86 1.47 -5.54
N ALA A 144 12.08 0.17 -5.76
CA ALA A 144 11.78 -0.47 -7.03
C ALA A 144 10.25 -0.59 -7.21
N PRO A 145 9.72 -0.53 -8.45
CA PRO A 145 8.28 -0.49 -8.69
C PRO A 145 7.54 -1.71 -8.14
N ARG A 146 8.12 -2.92 -8.24
CA ARG A 146 7.54 -4.15 -7.67
C ARG A 146 7.40 -4.09 -6.15
N PHE A 147 8.42 -3.55 -5.46
CA PHE A 147 8.37 -3.38 -4.00
C PHE A 147 7.32 -2.34 -3.59
N PHE A 148 7.25 -1.22 -4.32
CA PHE A 148 6.28 -0.16 -4.07
C PHE A 148 4.84 -0.67 -4.15
N VAL A 149 4.46 -1.36 -5.23
CA VAL A 149 3.12 -1.95 -5.37
C VAL A 149 2.81 -2.90 -4.22
N ARG A 150 3.76 -3.78 -3.87
CA ARG A 150 3.55 -4.75 -2.78
C ARG A 150 3.35 -4.05 -1.43
N ARG A 151 4.09 -2.98 -1.15
CA ARG A 151 3.97 -2.23 0.10
C ARG A 151 2.63 -1.50 0.19
N VAL A 152 2.20 -0.84 -0.89
CA VAL A 152 0.91 -0.14 -0.95
C VAL A 152 -0.25 -1.14 -0.80
N ALA A 153 -0.23 -2.22 -1.58
CA ALA A 153 -1.28 -3.24 -1.55
C ALA A 153 -1.42 -3.88 -0.17
N TRP A 154 -0.30 -4.30 0.45
CA TRP A 154 -0.30 -4.84 1.81
C TRP A 154 -0.87 -3.83 2.80
N HIS A 155 -0.42 -2.57 2.75
CA HIS A 155 -0.81 -1.54 3.73
C HIS A 155 -2.30 -1.23 3.70
N VAL A 156 -2.87 -1.12 2.50
CA VAL A 156 -4.30 -0.86 2.33
C VAL A 156 -5.15 -2.04 2.82
N ILE A 157 -4.76 -3.28 2.50
CA ILE A 157 -5.49 -4.47 2.93
C ILE A 157 -5.36 -4.71 4.44
N ASP A 158 -4.18 -4.48 5.02
CA ASP A 158 -3.94 -4.57 6.46
C ASP A 158 -4.91 -3.64 7.22
N HIS A 159 -5.11 -2.41 6.75
CA HIS A 159 -6.08 -1.50 7.35
C HIS A 159 -7.54 -1.81 7.02
N ALA A 160 -7.82 -2.42 5.86
CA ALA A 160 -9.17 -2.93 5.60
C ALA A 160 -9.53 -4.01 6.62
N TRP A 161 -8.62 -4.96 6.88
CA TRP A 161 -8.81 -6.00 7.89
C TRP A 161 -8.81 -5.44 9.31
N GLU A 162 -7.99 -4.42 9.62
CA GLU A 162 -8.06 -3.73 10.92
C GLU A 162 -9.48 -3.18 11.18
N ILE A 163 -10.11 -2.58 10.16
CA ILE A 163 -11.47 -2.06 10.30
C ILE A 163 -12.46 -3.22 10.46
N GLU A 164 -12.40 -4.26 9.62
CA GLU A 164 -13.29 -5.43 9.72
C GLU A 164 -13.20 -6.13 11.09
N ASP A 165 -11.99 -6.36 11.59
CA ASP A 165 -11.73 -7.03 12.86
C ASP A 165 -12.17 -6.20 14.08
N ARG A 166 -12.29 -4.88 13.92
CA ARG A 166 -12.69 -3.96 15.00
C ARG A 166 -14.13 -3.50 14.87
N SER A 167 -14.79 -3.75 13.74
CA SER A 167 -16.22 -3.50 13.56
C SER A 167 -17.07 -4.47 14.42
N PRO A 168 -18.08 -3.96 15.15
CA PRO A 168 -19.02 -4.73 15.98
C PRO A 168 -19.53 -6.03 15.34
#